data_AF-A0A3L7Q124-F1
#
_entry.id   AF-A0A3L7Q124-F1
#
_cell.length_a   1.000
_cell.length_b   1.000
_cell.length_c   1.000
_cell.angle_alpha   90.00
_cell.angle_beta   90.00
_cell.angle_gamma   90.00
#
_symmetry.space_group_name_H-M   'P 1'
#
loop_
_entity.id
_entity.type
_entity.pdbx_description
1 polymer ?
#
loop_
_entity_poly.entity_id
_entity_poly.type
_entity_poly.pdbx_seq_one_letter_code
_entity_poly.pdbx_strand_id
1 'polypeptide(L)' 'MEMLTFCRAEGLDAYLVPDDNALLRKIIVLPGYRDLSEKSSSEIKALEAKIKQVGKKWKGNKPGNKDFDDAYPALFK' A
#
# COMPACT_ATOMS: atom_id res chain seq x y z
N MET A 1 -0.02 4.42 -12.52
CA MET A 1 1.21 3.67 -12.87
C MET A 1 2.42 4.25 -12.14
N GLU A 2 2.63 5.57 -12.14
CA GLU A 2 3.72 6.23 -11.40
C GLU A 2 3.83 5.81 -9.91
N MET A 3 2.72 5.84 -9.17
CA MET A 3 2.68 5.40 -7.77
C MET A 3 3.03 3.92 -7.58
N LEU A 4 2.61 3.03 -8.49
CA LEU A 4 2.94 1.60 -8.44
C LEU A 4 4.44 1.38 -8.62
N THR A 5 5.02 2.03 -9.63
CA THR A 5 6.46 1.99 -9.90
C THR A 5 7.25 2.55 -8.71
N PHE A 6 6.78 3.65 -8.12
CA PHE A 6 7.39 4.23 -6.92
C PHE A 6 7.38 3.27 -5.74
N CYS A 7 6.22 2.67 -5.42
CA CYS A 7 6.11 1.68 -4.35
C CYS A 7 7.07 0.50 -4.54
N ARG A 8 7.19 -0.01 -5.77
CA ARG A 8 8.13 -1.10 -6.11
C ARG A 8 9.59 -0.68 -5.96
N ALA A 9 9.94 0.52 -6.41
CA ALA A 9 11.31 1.05 -6.27
C ALA A 9 11.71 1.23 -4.79
N GLU A 10 10.75 1.55 -3.93
CA GLU A 10 10.91 1.63 -2.47
C GLU A 10 10.81 0.25 -1.76
N GLY A 11 10.73 -0.83 -2.53
CA GLY A 11 10.76 -2.20 -2.06
C GLY A 11 9.43 -2.72 -1.49
N LEU A 12 8.30 -2.11 -1.83
CA LEU A 12 6.98 -2.69 -1.58
C LEU A 12 6.61 -3.63 -2.71
N ASP A 13 6.15 -4.84 -2.38
CA ASP A 13 5.60 -5.76 -3.37
C ASP A 13 4.17 -5.34 -3.73
N ALA A 14 4.08 -4.33 -4.61
CA ALA A 14 2.83 -3.66 -4.94
C ALA A 14 2.24 -4.15 -6.26
N TYR A 15 0.91 -4.27 -6.31
CA TYR A 15 0.13 -4.70 -7.49
C TYR A 15 -1.01 -3.74 -7.74
N LEU A 16 -1.30 -3.49 -9.02
CA LEU A 16 -2.47 -2.72 -9.44
C LEU A 16 -3.62 -3.68 -9.68
N VAL A 17 -4.74 -3.45 -9.00
CA VAL A 17 -5.99 -4.15 -9.29
C VAL A 17 -6.78 -3.30 -10.28
N PRO A 18 -6.99 -3.78 -11.52
CA PRO A 18 -7.93 -3.14 -12.44
C PRO A 18 -9.35 -3.31 -11.88
N ASP A 19 -10.13 -2.24 -11.89
CA ASP A 19 -11.56 -2.31 -11.58
C ASP A 19 -12.31 -2.28 -12.91
N ASP A 20 -13.13 -3.30 -13.19
CA ASP A 20 -14.00 -3.36 -14.38
C ASP A 20 -15.16 -2.37 -14.29
N ASN A 21 -15.44 -1.84 -13.09
CA ASN A 21 -16.52 -0.92 -12.81
C ASN A 21 -15.93 0.46 -12.49
N ALA A 22 -15.45 1.14 -13.53
CA ALA A 22 -14.95 2.51 -13.55
C ALA A 22 -15.17 3.32 -12.25
N LEU A 23 -14.11 3.54 -11.45
CA LEU A 23 -13.77 4.85 -10.84
C LEU A 23 -12.52 4.83 -9.93
N LEU A 24 -12.11 3.71 -9.32
CA LEU A 24 -10.97 3.71 -8.38
C LEU A 24 -9.96 2.58 -8.66
N ARG A 25 -8.83 2.97 -9.26
CA ARG A 25 -7.65 2.10 -9.37
C ARG A 25 -7.08 1.86 -7.96
N LYS A 26 -7.06 0.60 -7.52
CA LYS A 26 -6.51 0.21 -6.21
C LYS A 26 -5.10 -0.36 -6.37
N ILE A 27 -4.21 0.02 -5.46
CA ILE A 27 -2.90 -0.61 -5.31
C ILE A 27 -2.94 -1.44 -4.03
N ILE A 28 -2.59 -2.72 -4.12
CA ILE A 28 -2.43 -3.63 -2.99
C ILE A 28 -0.95 -3.90 -2.76
N VAL A 29 -0.54 -4.09 -1.50
CA VAL A 29 0.84 -4.38 -1.11
C VAL A 29 0.87 -5.73 -0.40
N LEU A 30 1.85 -6.56 -0.76
CA LEU A 30 2.10 -7.87 -0.16
C LEU A 30 3.39 -7.85 0.70
N PRO A 31 3.53 -8.76 1.68
CA PRO A 31 2.54 -9.76 2.11
C PRO A 31 1.38 -9.12 2.88
N GLY A 32 0.15 -9.56 2.61
CA GLY A 32 -0.96 -9.28 3.53
C GLY A 32 -0.90 -10.19 4.77
N TYR A 33 -1.96 -10.18 5.57
CA TYR A 33 -2.18 -11.16 6.62
C TYR A 33 -3.47 -11.94 6.38
N ARG A 34 -3.52 -13.18 6.88
CA ARG A 34 -4.66 -14.09 6.68
C ARG A 34 -5.76 -13.85 7.70
N ASP A 35 -5.35 -13.63 8.96
CA ASP A 35 -6.25 -13.49 10.10
C ASP A 35 -5.98 -12.20 10.88
N LEU A 36 -7.01 -11.65 11.52
CA LEU A 36 -6.88 -10.42 12.33
C LEU A 36 -5.89 -10.56 13.50
N SER A 37 -5.64 -11.78 13.97
CA SER A 37 -4.64 -12.07 15.01
C SER A 37 -3.21 -11.75 14.54
N GLU A 38 -2.92 -11.96 13.25
CA GLU A 38 -1.63 -11.67 12.63
C GLU A 38 -1.36 -10.17 12.51
N LYS A 39 -2.38 -9.31 12.60
CA LYS A 39 -2.22 -7.85 12.62
C LYS A 39 -1.28 -7.38 13.72
N SER A 40 -1.23 -8.11 14.84
CA SER A 40 -0.35 -7.79 15.96
C SER A 40 1.07 -8.33 15.81
N SER A 41 1.33 -9.15 14.78
CA SER A 41 2.64 -9.74 14.52
C SER A 41 3.69 -8.67 14.20
N SER A 42 4.95 -8.99 14.49
CA SER A 42 6.08 -8.13 14.16
C SER A 42 6.19 -7.88 12.66
N GLU A 43 5.91 -8.89 11.84
CA GLU A 43 6.00 -8.83 10.38
C GLU A 43 5.00 -7.84 9.78
N ILE A 44 3.73 -7.92 10.18
CA ILE A 44 2.69 -7.02 9.69
C ILE A 44 2.90 -5.59 10.20
N LYS A 45 3.31 -5.42 11.47
CA LYS A 45 3.67 -4.10 11.99
C LYS A 45 4.85 -3.48 11.25
N ALA A 46 5.86 -4.27 10.91
CA ALA A 46 6.99 -3.81 10.11
C ALA A 46 6.55 -3.40 8.70
N LEU A 47 5.64 -4.16 8.08
CA LEU A 47 5.07 -3.79 6.79
C LEU A 47 4.25 -2.51 6.85
N GLU A 48 3.35 -2.36 7.84
CA GLU A 48 2.57 -1.13 8.03
C GLU A 48 3.47 0.09 8.24
N ALA A 49 4.54 -0.05 9.03
CA ALA A 49 5.53 0.99 9.23
C ALA A 49 6.24 1.36 7.92
N LYS A 50 6.60 0.36 7.11
CA LYS A 50 7.22 0.56 5.79
C LYS A 50 6.26 1.29 4.84
N ILE A 51 5.00 0.88 4.77
CA ILE A 51 3.97 1.53 3.94
C ILE A 51 3.85 3.02 4.31
N LYS A 52 3.76 3.34 5.61
CA LYS A 52 3.69 4.73 6.08
C LYS A 52 4.94 5.53 5.72
N GLN A 53 6.12 4.94 5.86
CA GLN A 53 7.38 5.59 5.48
C GLN A 53 7.41 5.92 3.98
N VAL A 54 7.03 4.97 3.13
CA VAL A 54 6.97 5.16 1.68
C VAL A 54 5.92 6.20 1.30
N GLY A 55 4.75 6.19 1.95
CA GLY A 55 3.70 7.19 1.75
C GLY A 55 4.17 8.62 2.06
N LYS A 56 4.95 8.80 3.13
CA LYS A 56 5.58 10.09 3.44
C LYS A 56 6.56 10.54 2.36
N LYS A 57 7.38 9.63 1.82
CA LYS A 57 8.27 9.94 0.68
C LYS A 57 7.48 10.30 -0.57
N TRP A 58 6.40 9.57 -0.86
CA TRP A 58 5.54 9.84 -2.01
C TRP A 58 4.88 11.22 -1.95
N LYS A 59 4.35 11.60 -0.78
CA LYS A 59 3.81 12.94 -0.51
C LYS A 59 4.84 14.05 -0.74
N GLY A 60 6.10 13.81 -0.32
CA GLY A 60 7.21 14.76 -0.51
C GLY A 60 7.73 14.83 -1.95
N ASN A 61 7.47 13.82 -2.79
CA ASN A 61 8.01 13.74 -4.15
C ASN A 61 7.38 14.77 -5.11
N LYS A 62 6.09 15.08 -4.97
CA LYS A 62 5.38 16.01 -5.86
C LYS A 62 4.22 16.71 -5.15
N PRO A 63 4.02 18.02 -5.38
CA PRO A 63 2.83 18.72 -4.90
C PRO A 63 1.53 18.05 -5.38
N GLY A 64 0.61 17.82 -4.44
CA GLY A 64 -0.68 17.17 -4.71
C GLY A 64 -0.72 15.66 -4.42
N ASN A 65 0.43 15.02 -4.19
CA ASN A 65 0.45 13.63 -3.71
C ASN A 65 -0.04 13.55 -2.26
N LYS A 66 -0.90 12.59 -1.97
CA LYS A 66 -1.27 12.22 -0.59
C LYS A 66 -0.24 11.26 0.00
N ASP A 67 -0.18 11.17 1.32
CA ASP A 67 0.49 10.05 1.99
C ASP A 67 -0.38 8.79 1.95
N PHE A 68 0.08 7.71 2.56
CA PHE A 68 -0.62 6.42 2.61
C PHE A 68 -1.22 6.16 3.99
N ASP A 69 -1.52 7.19 4.77
CA ASP A 69 -2.11 7.03 6.11
C ASP A 69 -3.54 6.47 6.06
N ASP A 70 -4.21 6.57 4.90
CA ASP A 70 -5.50 5.98 4.61
C ASP A 70 -5.41 4.52 4.11
N ALA A 71 -4.22 3.92 4.05
CA ALA A 71 -4.06 2.52 3.70
C ALA A 71 -4.76 1.62 4.75
N TYR A 72 -5.58 0.69 4.28
CA TYR A 72 -6.30 -0.25 5.12
C TYR A 72 -6.16 -1.70 4.61
N PRO A 73 -6.13 -2.68 5.51
CA PRO A 73 -6.22 -4.10 5.14
C PRO A 73 -7.56 -4.39 4.48
N ALA A 74 -7.53 -5.07 3.34
CA ALA A 74 -8.73 -5.50 2.62
C ALA A 74 -8.62 -6.99 2.31
N LEU A 75 -9.73 -7.72 2.49
CA LEU A 75 -9.85 -9.07 1.97
C LEU A 75 -9.91 -8.99 0.45
N PHE A 76 -9.01 -9.68 -0.22
CA PHE A 76 -9.14 -9.93 -1.64
C PHE A 76 -10.25 -10.98 -1.82
N LYS A 77 -11.35 -10.60 -2.44
CA LYS A 77 -12.47 -11.47 -2.81
C LYS A 77 -12.55 -11.60 -4.31
#